data_AF-A0A0A0I8D2-F1
#
_entry.id   AF-A0A0A0I8D2-F1
#
_cell.length_a   1.000
_cell.length_b   1.000
_cell.length_c   1.000
_cell.angle_alpha   90.00
_cell.angle_beta   90.00
_cell.angle_gamma   90.00
#
_symmetry.space_group_name_H-M   'P 1'
#
loop_
_entity.id
_entity.type
_entity.pdbx_description
1 polymer ?
#
loop_
_entity_poly.entity_id
_entity_poly.type
_entity_poly.pdbx_seq_one_letter_code
_entity_poly.pdbx_strand_id
1 'polypeptide(L)' 'MLNGRKIREFRLNLGYTAKDIESLTRNPKYETSISKSYLEELERGDKKNPSFRKVVVLASILRCKIDDLVLSSDR' A
#
# COMPACT_ATOMS: atom_id res chain seq x y z
N MET A 1 -11.84 6.21 -0.60
CA MET A 1 -10.51 6.86 -0.75
C MET A 1 -9.52 6.14 0.15
N LEU A 2 -8.25 5.98 -0.23
CA LEU A 2 -7.25 5.31 0.61
C LEU A 2 -6.69 6.25 1.69
N ASN A 3 -6.35 5.67 2.83
CA ASN A 3 -5.68 6.34 3.92
C ASN A 3 -4.16 6.18 3.77
N GLY A 4 -3.52 7.12 3.06
CA GLY A 4 -2.07 7.12 2.82
C GLY A 4 -1.24 7.10 4.12
N ARG A 5 -1.74 7.77 5.18
CA ARG A 5 -1.09 7.79 6.49
C ARG A 5 -1.06 6.41 7.14
N LYS A 6 -2.18 5.68 7.11
CA LYS A 6 -2.24 4.30 7.63
C LYS A 6 -1.36 3.34 6.83
N ILE A 7 -1.32 3.48 5.50
CA ILE A 7 -0.41 2.69 4.65
C ILE A 7 1.04 2.86 5.13
N ARG A 8 1.47 4.10 5.34
CA ARG A 8 2.81 4.41 5.84
C ARG A 8 3.05 3.84 7.24
N GLU A 9 2.07 3.98 8.13
CA GLU A 9 2.14 3.49 9.50
C GLU A 9 2.33 1.96 9.54
N PHE A 10 1.48 1.19 8.85
CA PHE A 10 1.63 -0.27 8.76
C PHE A 10 2.99 -0.67 8.20
N ARG A 11 3.46 0.02 7.15
CA ARG A 11 4.76 -0.26 6.56
C ARG A 11 5.90 -0.07 7.56
N LEU A 12 5.90 1.06 8.27
CA LEU A 12 6.94 1.37 9.25
C LEU A 12 6.88 0.43 10.47
N ASN A 13 5.69 0.05 10.92
CA ASN A 13 5.50 -0.91 12.01
C ASN A 13 6.05 -2.32 11.67
N LEU A 14 6.07 -2.68 10.38
CA LEU A 14 6.69 -3.91 9.89
C LEU A 14 8.20 -3.76 9.61
N GLY A 15 8.78 -2.57 9.82
CA GLY A 15 10.20 -2.30 9.57
C GLY A 15 10.57 -2.19 8.09
N TYR A 16 9.60 -2.01 7.20
CA TYR A 16 9.86 -1.94 5.75
C TYR A 16 10.14 -0.52 5.27
N THR A 17 11.11 -0.37 4.40
CA THR A 17 11.26 0.81 3.55
C THR A 17 10.35 0.72 2.33
N ALA A 18 10.12 1.84 1.64
CA ALA A 18 9.39 1.81 0.37
C ALA A 18 10.10 0.95 -0.71
N LYS A 19 11.44 0.83 -0.63
CA LYS A 19 12.23 -0.01 -1.52
C LYS A 19 12.05 -1.51 -1.23
N ASP A 20 11.82 -1.86 0.03
CA ASP A 20 11.53 -3.24 0.43
C ASP A 20 10.19 -3.70 -0.14
N ILE A 21 9.16 -2.85 -0.06
CA ILE A 21 7.84 -3.15 -0.66
C ILE A 21 7.97 -3.37 -2.17
N GLU A 22 8.74 -2.53 -2.86
CA GLU A 22 9.01 -2.72 -4.28
C GLU A 22 9.68 -4.07 -4.55
N SER A 23 10.70 -4.42 -3.78
CA SER A 23 11.43 -5.68 -3.94
C SER A 23 10.54 -6.90 -3.64
N LEU A 24 9.72 -6.83 -2.59
CA LEU A 24 8.80 -7.89 -2.19
C LEU A 24 7.71 -8.13 -3.25
N THR A 25 7.15 -7.06 -3.80
CA THR A 25 6.04 -7.14 -4.78
C THR A 25 6.49 -7.50 -6.20
N ARG A 26 7.81 -7.51 -6.47
CA ARG A 26 8.36 -8.08 -7.72
C ARG A 26 8.37 -9.61 -7.72
N ASN A 27 8.13 -10.26 -6.59
CA ASN A 27 8.03 -11.71 -6.53
C ASN A 27 6.85 -12.19 -7.41
N PRO A 28 7.06 -13.17 -8.33
CA PRO A 28 6.02 -13.69 -9.23
C PRO A 28 4.77 -14.24 -8.53
N LYS A 29 4.83 -14.51 -7.22
CA LYS A 29 3.66 -14.91 -6.43
C LYS A 29 2.59 -13.82 -6.32
N TYR A 30 2.93 -12.56 -6.61
CA TYR A 30 1.99 -11.44 -6.60
C TYR A 30 1.58 -11.08 -8.03
N GLU A 31 0.30 -10.82 -8.23
CA GLU A 31 -0.27 -10.48 -9.55
C GLU A 31 0.20 -9.12 -10.09
N THR A 32 0.79 -8.28 -9.24
CA THR A 32 1.29 -6.97 -9.64
C THR A 32 2.41 -6.50 -8.71
N SER A 33 3.33 -5.71 -9.27
CA SER A 33 4.40 -5.07 -8.52
C SER A 33 4.03 -3.63 -8.15
N ILE A 34 4.58 -3.11 -7.06
CA ILE A 34 4.34 -1.74 -6.61
C ILE A 34 5.69 -1.03 -6.62
N SER A 35 5.88 -0.04 -7.51
CA SER A 35 7.12 0.73 -7.51
C SER A 35 7.22 1.58 -6.25
N LYS A 36 8.46 1.92 -5.87
CA LYS A 36 8.74 2.85 -4.77
C LYS A 36 7.95 4.16 -4.93
N SER A 37 8.01 4.76 -6.12
CA SER A 37 7.31 6.02 -6.42
C SER A 37 5.79 5.90 -6.27
N TYR A 38 5.20 4.79 -6.74
CA TYR A 38 3.77 4.54 -6.62
C TYR A 38 3.33 4.46 -5.16
N LEU A 39 4.10 3.75 -4.34
CA LEU A 39 3.84 3.66 -2.90
C LEU A 39 3.97 5.03 -2.21
N GLU A 40 4.99 5.81 -2.55
CA GLU A 40 5.17 7.15 -1.97
C GLU A 40 4.03 8.11 -2.36
N GLU A 41 3.52 8.04 -3.60
CA GLU A 41 2.33 8.77 -4.03
C GLU A 41 1.07 8.33 -3.24
N LEU A 42 0.92 7.03 -2.97
CA LEU A 42 -0.17 6.51 -2.14
C LEU A 42 -0.08 7.06 -0.71
N GLU A 43 1.10 7.04 -0.11
CA GLU A 43 1.32 7.48 1.28
C GLU A 43 1.08 8.97 1.47
N ARG A 44 1.41 9.80 0.47
CA ARG A 44 1.11 11.25 0.49
C ARG A 44 -0.36 11.56 0.21
N GLY A 45 -1.10 10.63 -0.39
CA GLY A 45 -2.47 10.86 -0.84
C GLY A 45 -2.58 11.50 -2.23
N ASP A 46 -1.46 11.63 -2.95
CA ASP A 46 -1.42 12.21 -4.30
C ASP A 46 -1.94 11.24 -5.36
N LYS A 47 -1.97 9.93 -5.05
CA LYS A 47 -2.34 8.90 -6.02
C LYS A 47 -3.83 8.95 -6.35
N LYS A 48 -4.13 9.45 -7.54
CA LYS A 48 -5.47 9.37 -8.14
C LYS A 48 -5.73 7.97 -8.69
N ASN A 49 -6.93 7.45 -8.44
CA ASN A 49 -7.44 6.17 -8.95
C ASN A 49 -6.44 5.00 -8.81
N PRO A 50 -6.05 4.64 -7.57
CA PRO A 50 -5.15 3.51 -7.35
C PRO A 50 -5.78 2.22 -7.88
N SER A 51 -4.95 1.35 -8.48
CA SER A 51 -5.42 0.08 -9.03
C SER A 51 -5.83 -0.84 -7.88
N PHE A 52 -7.04 -1.39 -7.95
CA PHE A 52 -7.53 -2.32 -6.94
C PHE A 52 -6.56 -3.50 -6.71
N ARG A 53 -6.01 -4.08 -7.78
CA ARG A 53 -5.02 -5.17 -7.67
C ARG A 53 -3.77 -4.76 -6.88
N LYS A 54 -3.29 -3.52 -7.08
CA LYS A 54 -2.15 -3.00 -6.31
C LYS A 54 -2.52 -2.80 -4.84
N VAL A 55 -3.74 -2.37 -4.54
CA VAL A 55 -4.23 -2.24 -3.16
C VAL A 55 -4.34 -3.60 -2.48
N VAL A 56 -4.86 -4.62 -3.17
CA VAL A 56 -4.94 -6.00 -2.65
C VAL A 56 -3.56 -6.55 -2.31
N VAL A 57 -2.58 -6.42 -3.22
CA VAL A 57 -1.20 -6.84 -2.99
C VAL A 57 -0.58 -6.06 -1.82
N LEU A 58 -0.83 -4.75 -1.74
CA LEU A 58 -0.34 -3.92 -0.65
C LEU A 58 -0.89 -4.37 0.70
N ALA A 59 -2.20 -4.63 0.82
CA ALA A 59 -2.82 -5.14 2.04
C ALA A 59 -2.20 -6.48 2.49
N SER A 60 -1.95 -7.38 1.53
CA SER A 60 -1.28 -8.66 1.78
C SER A 60 0.14 -8.48 2.35
N ILE A 61 0.94 -7.59 1.76
CA ILE A 61 2.30 -7.27 2.24
C ILE A 61 2.27 -6.61 3.63
N LEU A 62 1.32 -5.69 3.84
CA LEU A 62 1.15 -4.96 5.09
C LEU A 62 0.45 -5.78 6.18
N ARG A 63 0.09 -7.04 5.91
CA ARG A 63 -0.56 -7.97 6.84
C ARG A 63 -1.82 -7.36 7.49
N CYS A 64 -2.60 -6.62 6.71
CA CYS A 64 -3.83 -5.98 7.15
C CYS A 64 -4.98 -6.30 6.19
N LYS A 65 -6.21 -5.98 6.58
CA LYS A 65 -7.37 -6.05 5.68
C LYS A 65 -7.38 -4.81 4.79
N ILE A 66 -7.97 -4.94 3.61
CA ILE A 66 -8.12 -3.80 2.68
C ILE A 66 -8.90 -2.66 3.37
N ASP A 67 -9.93 -2.99 4.15
CA ASP A 67 -10.75 -2.03 4.88
C ASP A 67 -9.92 -1.17 5.86
N ASP A 68 -8.82 -1.70 6.40
CA ASP A 68 -7.92 -0.96 7.27
C ASP A 68 -7.20 0.17 6.51
N LEU A 69 -7.05 0.03 5.19
CA LEU A 69 -6.39 0.99 4.31
C LEU A 69 -7.35 2.03 3.70
N VAL A 70 -8.66 1.89 3.91
CA VAL A 70 -9.66 2.82 3.40
C VAL A 70 -9.91 3.91 4.45
N LEU A 71 -10.17 5.14 3.99
CA LEU A 71 -10.69 6.18 4.87
C LEU A 71 -12.08 5.75 5.34
N SER A 72 -12.25 5.62 6.65
CA SER A 72 -13.57 5.49 7.26
C SER A 72 -14.33 6.78 6.98
N SER A 73 -15.39 6.70 6.19
CA SER A 73 -16.40 7.75 6.09
C SER A 73 -17.32 7.70 7.31
N ASP A 74 -16.74 7.83 8.50
CA ASP A 74 -17.48 8.29 9.66
C ASP A 74 -17.26 9.80 9.77
N ARG A 75 -18.38 10.49 9.97
CA ARG A 75 -18.65 11.90 9.67
C ARG A 75 -17.75 12.90 10.37
#